data_AF-A0A6I3LFD3-F1
#
_entry.id   AF-A0A6I3LFD3-F1
#
_cell.length_a   1.000
_cell.length_b   1.000
_cell.length_c   1.000
_cell.angle_alpha   90.00
_cell.angle_beta   90.00
_cell.angle_gamma   90.00
#
_symmetry.space_group_name_H-M   'P 1'
#
loop_
_entity.id
_entity.type
_entity.pdbx_description
1 polymer ?
#
loop_
_entity_poly.entity_id
_entity_poly.type
_entity_poly.pdbx_seq_one_letter_code
_entity_poly.pdbx_strand_id
1 'polypeptide(L)'
;ISERFHQDPAYFSEVFARAWFKLTHRDLGPKSRYLGADVPQEDLIWQDPIPTVDYTLTDAEVKELKEKILQIGLTRTELINTAWDSARTF
;
A
#
# COMPACT_ATOMS: atom_id res chain seq x y z
N ILE A 1 21.40 0.06 21.84
CA ILE A 1 21.16 -0.84 20.68
C ILE A 1 22.28 -1.86 20.58
N SER A 2 23.55 -1.46 20.38
CA SER A 2 24.68 -2.39 20.25
C SER A 2 24.89 -3.32 21.46
N GLU A 3 24.74 -2.83 22.69
CA GLU A 3 24.80 -3.70 23.90
C GLU A 3 23.74 -4.79 23.90
N ARG A 4 22.50 -4.47 23.50
CA ARG A 4 21.42 -5.44 23.40
C ARG A 4 21.69 -6.47 22.30
N PHE A 5 22.20 -6.04 21.14
CA PHE A 5 22.60 -6.97 20.08
C PHE A 5 23.77 -7.86 20.48
N HIS A 6 24.70 -7.36 21.29
CA HIS A 6 25.81 -8.15 21.82
C HIS A 6 25.32 -9.20 22.83
N GLN A 7 24.41 -8.81 23.72
CA GLN A 7 23.84 -9.67 24.76
C GLN A 7 22.79 -10.66 24.22
N ASP A 8 22.12 -10.32 23.12
CA ASP A 8 21.08 -11.13 22.47
C ASP A 8 21.32 -11.21 20.94
N PRO A 9 22.15 -12.17 20.50
CA PRO A 9 22.44 -12.36 19.08
C PRO A 9 21.22 -12.80 18.26
N ALA A 10 20.23 -13.47 18.87
CA ALA A 10 19.02 -13.90 18.19
C ALA A 10 18.16 -12.69 17.80
N TYR A 11 17.98 -11.75 18.74
CA TYR A 11 17.34 -10.46 18.48
C TYR A 11 18.06 -9.66 17.40
N PHE A 12 19.41 -9.65 17.40
CA PHE A 12 20.17 -9.01 16.33
C PHE A 12 19.87 -9.65 14.96
N SER A 13 19.92 -10.98 14.87
CA SER A 13 19.66 -11.70 13.62
C SER A 13 18.27 -11.39 13.06
N GLU A 14 17.23 -11.36 13.91
CA GLU A 14 15.87 -11.06 13.51
C GLU A 14 15.73 -9.62 12.98
N VAL A 15 16.22 -8.63 13.76
CA VAL A 15 16.11 -7.22 13.41
C VAL A 15 16.93 -6.89 12.16
N PHE A 16 18.12 -7.48 12.02
CA PHE A 16 18.95 -7.33 10.84
C PHE A 16 18.28 -7.90 9.60
N ALA A 17 17.70 -9.10 9.66
CA ALA A 17 16.99 -9.69 8.54
C ALA A 17 15.82 -8.82 8.06
N ARG A 18 15.00 -8.30 8.99
CA ARG A 18 13.90 -7.36 8.69
C ARG A 18 14.41 -6.06 8.05
N ALA A 19 15.50 -5.50 8.59
CA ALA A 19 16.10 -4.27 8.07
C ALA A 19 16.73 -4.47 6.67
N TRP A 20 17.41 -5.59 6.44
CA TRP A 20 18.00 -5.96 5.16
C TRP A 20 16.95 -6.20 4.08
N PHE A 21 15.85 -6.88 4.42
CA PHE A 21 14.71 -7.06 3.52
C PHE A 21 14.13 -5.70 3.12
N LYS A 22 13.86 -4.82 4.09
CA LYS A 22 13.41 -3.45 3.80
C LYS A 22 14.40 -2.70 2.89
N LEU A 23 15.70 -2.75 3.18
CA LEU A 23 16.72 -2.06 2.38
C LEU A 23 16.66 -2.46 0.90
N THR A 24 16.47 -3.74 0.63
CA THR A 24 16.51 -4.31 -0.72
C THR A 24 15.16 -4.29 -1.46
N HIS A 25 14.08 -3.86 -0.80
CA HIS A 25 12.72 -3.88 -1.36
C HIS A 25 11.94 -2.56 -1.20
N ARG A 26 12.47 -1.56 -0.49
CA ARG A 26 11.81 -0.27 -0.18
C ARG A 26 11.38 0.55 -1.40
N ASP A 27 11.96 0.30 -2.57
CA ASP A 27 11.71 1.00 -3.83
C ASP A 27 10.95 0.13 -4.86
N LEU A 28 10.55 -1.08 -4.49
CA LEU A 28 9.75 -1.94 -5.37
C LEU A 28 8.27 -1.51 -5.46
N GLY A 29 7.82 -0.61 -4.59
CA GLY A 29 6.43 -0.19 -4.53
C GLY A 29 5.50 -1.27 -3.96
N PRO A 30 4.24 -1.34 -4.41
CA PRO A 30 3.24 -2.25 -3.86
C PRO A 30 3.67 -3.73 -3.90
N LYS A 31 3.31 -4.49 -2.87
CA LYS A 31 3.61 -5.93 -2.75
C LYS A 31 3.06 -6.76 -3.92
N SER A 32 2.05 -6.29 -4.63
CA SER A 32 1.55 -6.91 -5.87
C SER A 32 2.58 -7.02 -6.98
N ARG A 33 3.71 -6.28 -6.90
CA ARG A 33 4.83 -6.38 -7.84
C ARG A 33 5.85 -7.47 -7.47
N TYR A 34 5.74 -8.10 -6.31
CA TYR A 34 6.71 -9.08 -5.83
C TYR A 34 6.39 -10.42 -6.50
N LEU A 35 7.41 -11.12 -6.99
CA LEU A 35 7.27 -12.36 -7.76
C LEU A 35 8.19 -13.44 -7.19
N GLY A 36 7.74 -14.70 -7.25
CA GLY A 36 8.50 -15.86 -6.81
C GLY A 36 7.93 -16.55 -5.57
N ALA A 37 8.44 -17.74 -5.26
CA ALA A 37 7.93 -18.58 -4.17
C ALA A 37 8.29 -18.05 -2.77
N ASP A 38 9.35 -17.24 -2.67
CA ASP A 38 9.91 -16.79 -1.39
C ASP A 38 9.36 -15.43 -0.92
N VAL A 39 8.31 -14.91 -1.57
CA VAL A 39 7.67 -13.65 -1.15
C VAL A 39 7.08 -13.83 0.25
N PRO A 40 7.50 -13.03 1.26
CA PRO A 40 6.98 -13.15 2.61
C PRO A 40 5.47 -12.91 2.67
N GLN A 41 4.76 -13.71 3.47
CA GLN A 41 3.32 -13.56 3.67
C GLN A 41 2.97 -12.33 4.53
N GLU A 42 3.84 -11.95 5.47
CA GLU A 42 3.66 -10.75 6.30
C GLU A 42 3.58 -9.48 5.44
N ASP A 43 2.63 -8.60 5.75
CA ASP A 43 2.59 -7.23 5.23
C ASP A 43 3.30 -6.30 6.21
N LEU A 44 4.23 -5.49 5.70
CA LEU A 44 5.04 -4.59 6.50
C LEU A 44 4.55 -3.15 6.34
N ILE A 45 4.48 -2.39 7.44
CA ILE A 45 3.92 -1.02 7.44
C ILE A 45 4.58 -0.11 6.38
N TRP A 46 5.88 -0.25 6.14
CA TRP A 46 6.60 0.57 5.16
C TRP A 46 6.27 0.26 3.69
N GLN A 47 5.52 -0.82 3.43
CA GLN A 47 5.03 -1.18 2.09
C GLN A 47 3.69 -0.49 1.77
N ASP A 48 3.15 0.31 2.70
CA ASP A 48 1.84 0.96 2.61
C ASP A 48 0.72 -0.03 2.17
N PRO A 49 0.49 -1.11 2.95
CA PRO A 49 -0.41 -2.18 2.54
C PRO A 49 -1.85 -1.69 2.42
N ILE A 50 -2.54 -2.16 1.36
CA ILE A 50 -3.93 -1.85 1.07
C ILE A 50 -4.76 -3.11 1.34
N PRO A 51 -5.90 -3.03 2.08
CA PRO A 51 -6.76 -4.17 2.31
C PRO A 51 -7.24 -4.82 1.01
N THR A 52 -7.33 -6.16 1.02
CA THR A 52 -7.97 -6.88 -0.07
C THR A 52 -9.48 -6.71 -0.02
N VAL A 53 -10.11 -6.68 -1.19
CA VAL A 53 -11.56 -6.64 -1.33
C VAL A 53 -12.01 -7.79 -2.22
N ASP A 54 -13.17 -8.37 -1.89
CA ASP A 54 -13.78 -9.48 -2.63
C ASP A 54 -15.06 -9.01 -3.36
N TYR A 55 -14.96 -7.87 -4.03
CA TYR A 55 -16.00 -7.37 -4.90
C TYR A 55 -15.39 -6.82 -6.18
N THR A 56 -16.15 -6.88 -7.26
CA THR A 56 -15.81 -6.25 -8.53
C THR A 56 -17.04 -5.48 -8.99
N LEU A 57 -16.87 -4.19 -9.24
CA LEU A 57 -17.95 -3.36 -9.75
C LEU A 57 -18.23 -3.72 -11.22
N THR A 58 -19.49 -3.91 -11.54
CA THR A 58 -19.98 -4.01 -12.93
C THR A 58 -20.03 -2.63 -13.58
N ASP A 59 -20.03 -2.59 -14.92
CA ASP A 59 -20.17 -1.33 -15.66
C ASP A 59 -21.47 -0.58 -15.31
N ALA A 60 -22.53 -1.31 -14.98
CA ALA A 60 -23.81 -0.75 -14.56
C ALA A 60 -23.69 -0.03 -13.21
N GLU A 61 -23.05 -0.66 -12.21
CA GLU A 61 -22.81 -0.04 -10.91
C GLU A 61 -21.89 1.18 -11.01
N VAL A 62 -20.85 1.12 -11.85
CA VAL A 62 -19.97 2.27 -12.11
C VAL A 62 -20.76 3.43 -12.72
N LYS A 63 -21.68 3.16 -13.65
CA LYS A 63 -22.55 4.19 -14.23
C LYS A 63 -23.47 4.80 -13.19
N GLU A 64 -24.13 3.97 -12.37
CA GLU A 64 -25.02 4.43 -11.31
C GLU A 64 -24.29 5.31 -10.29
N LEU A 65 -23.07 4.92 -9.88
CA LEU A 65 -22.25 5.71 -8.96
C LEU A 65 -21.86 7.06 -9.55
N LYS A 66 -21.51 7.13 -10.84
CA LYS A 66 -21.21 8.40 -11.52
C LYS A 66 -22.42 9.34 -11.51
N GLU A 67 -23.62 8.82 -11.80
CA GLU A 67 -24.86 9.62 -11.75
C GLU A 67 -25.12 10.14 -10.33
N LYS A 68 -24.97 9.28 -9.31
CA LYS A 68 -25.10 9.67 -7.90
C LYS A 68 -24.10 10.77 -7.52
N ILE A 69 -22.81 10.61 -7.85
CA ILE A 69 -21.77 11.60 -7.53
C ILE A 69 -22.07 12.96 -8.15
N LEU A 70 -22.55 12.98 -9.40
CA LEU A 70 -22.91 14.23 -10.09
C LEU A 70 -24.11 14.94 -9.45
N GLN A 71 -24.94 14.23 -8.67
CA GLN A 71 -26.10 14.80 -7.98
C GLN A 71 -25.79 15.34 -6.57
N ILE A 72 -24.57 15.13 -6.04
CA ILE A 72 -24.17 15.57 -4.68
C ILE A 72 -24.04 17.10 -4.58
N GLY A 73 -24.05 17.82 -5.71
CA GLY A 73 -23.99 19.28 -5.75
C GLY A 73 -22.56 19.86 -5.72
N LEU A 74 -21.54 19.01 -5.88
CA LEU A 74 -20.16 19.45 -6.06
C LEU A 74 -19.95 20.05 -7.45
N THR A 75 -19.12 21.08 -7.52
CA THR A 75 -18.68 21.68 -8.78
C THR A 75 -17.71 20.76 -9.51
N ARG A 76 -17.59 20.95 -10.84
CA ARG A 76 -16.60 20.22 -11.64
C ARG A 76 -15.18 20.45 -11.13
N THR A 77 -14.85 21.66 -10.71
CA THR A 77 -13.53 22.01 -10.18
C THR A 77 -13.21 21.24 -8.90
N GLU A 78 -14.16 21.09 -7.96
CA GLU A 78 -13.97 20.29 -6.75
C GLU A 78 -13.72 18.82 -7.08
N LEU A 79 -14.52 18.24 -7.98
CA LEU A 79 -14.37 16.84 -8.42
C LEU A 79 -13.00 16.60 -9.06
N ILE A 80 -12.58 17.49 -9.97
CA ILE A 80 -11.30 17.38 -10.69
C ILE A 80 -10.13 17.55 -9.73
N ASN A 81 -10.14 18.59 -8.90
CA ASN A 81 -9.05 18.89 -7.99
C ASN A 81 -8.89 17.78 -6.94
N THR A 82 -9.99 17.29 -6.36
CA THR A 82 -9.93 16.20 -5.37
C THR A 82 -9.34 14.92 -5.97
N ALA A 83 -9.76 14.55 -7.18
CA ALA A 83 -9.21 13.39 -7.87
C ALA A 83 -7.72 13.56 -8.21
N TRP A 84 -7.33 14.74 -8.69
CA TRP A 84 -5.95 15.07 -9.05
C TRP A 84 -5.03 15.10 -7.82
N ASP A 85 -5.46 15.73 -6.73
CA ASP A 85 -4.70 15.81 -5.49
C ASP A 85 -4.47 14.44 -4.85
N SER A 86 -5.43 13.51 -5.00
CA SER A 86 -5.25 12.12 -4.56
C SER A 86 -4.29 11.32 -5.45
N ALA A 87 -4.29 11.54 -6.77
CA ALA A 87 -3.53 10.72 -7.71
C ALA A 87 -2.06 11.15 -7.86
N ARG A 88 -1.77 12.45 -7.71
CA ARG A 88 -0.43 13.03 -7.95
C ARG A 88 0.60 12.78 -6.85
N THR A 89 0.27 11.95 -5.86
CA THR A 89 1.19 11.55 -4.78
C THR A 89 1.94 10.24 -5.09
N PHE A 90 1.63 9.58 -6.22
CA PHE A 90 2.39 8.46 -6.74
C PHE A 90 3.75 8.94 -7.27
#